data_AF-A0A6G9CU87-F1
#
_entry.id   AF-A0A6G9CU87-F1
#
_cell.length_a   1.000
_cell.length_b   1.000
_cell.length_c   1.000
_cell.angle_alpha   90.00
_cell.angle_beta   90.00
_cell.angle_gamma   90.00
#
_symmetry.space_group_name_H-M   'P 1'
#
loop_
_entity.id
_entity.type
_entity.pdbx_description
1 polymer ?
#
loop_
_entity_poly.entity_id
_entity_poly.type
_entity_poly.pdbx_seq_one_letter_code
_entity_poly.pdbx_strand_id
1 'polypeptide(L)'
;MQRFSRSWTSRSRHCHPPSTTRARAVQALDHIEDLLVLLAPRVRFDTSTSDLTLIRGQQRTWTDYVSVATDEIRHFSTNSAQVQRRLRAVFATLLEACPPDQHPPLLERVDALDAQLNREWTGALDLRLASVADPQGLGSEAGATGRIHPLIIGSSELPDDRSSGQAESRSQPT
;
A
#
# COMPACT_ATOMS: atom_id res chain seq x y z
N MET A 1 -53.75 -1.14 35.59
CA MET A 1 -52.59 -1.86 35.01
C MET A 1 -52.67 -1.78 33.49
N GLN A 2 -52.02 -0.80 32.86
CA GLN A 2 -51.89 -0.73 31.40
C GLN A 2 -50.42 -0.92 31.03
N ARG A 3 -50.17 -1.91 30.18
CA ARG A 3 -48.85 -2.25 29.62
C ARG A 3 -48.38 -1.13 28.71
N PHE A 4 -47.26 -0.48 29.05
CA PHE A 4 -46.52 0.37 28.11
C PHE A 4 -45.69 -0.52 27.18
N SER A 5 -46.20 -0.75 25.97
CA SER A 5 -45.40 -1.23 24.84
C SER A 5 -44.60 -0.04 24.30
N ARG A 6 -43.28 -0.03 24.53
CA ARG A 6 -42.36 0.86 23.82
C ARG A 6 -41.76 0.08 22.66
N SER A 7 -42.40 0.13 21.50
CA SER A 7 -41.81 -0.30 20.24
C SER A 7 -40.68 0.66 19.86
N TRP A 8 -39.43 0.21 20.02
CA TRP A 8 -38.28 0.87 19.42
C TRP A 8 -38.23 0.51 17.94
N THR A 9 -38.80 1.37 17.08
CA THR A 9 -38.49 1.36 15.64
C THR A 9 -37.09 1.93 15.42
N SER A 10 -36.07 1.06 15.44
CA SER A 10 -34.71 1.45 15.09
C SER A 10 -34.53 1.41 13.57
N ARG A 11 -34.69 2.60 12.98
CA ARG A 11 -33.91 3.22 11.89
C ARG A 11 -33.10 2.25 11.01
N SER A 12 -33.54 2.17 9.75
CA SER A 12 -32.93 1.48 8.61
C SER A 12 -31.40 1.63 8.57
N ARG A 13 -30.68 0.52 8.79
CA ARG A 13 -29.27 0.41 8.44
C ARG A 13 -29.18 0.54 6.92
N HIS A 14 -28.65 1.66 6.44
CA HIS A 14 -28.25 1.80 5.06
C HIS A 14 -26.99 0.95 4.87
N CYS A 15 -27.18 -0.34 4.61
CA CYS A 15 -26.11 -1.21 4.15
C CYS A 15 -25.64 -0.66 2.80
N HIS A 16 -24.43 -0.10 2.73
CA HIS A 16 -23.79 0.15 1.44
C HIS A 16 -23.69 -1.18 0.68
N PRO A 17 -23.89 -1.19 -0.65
CA PRO A 17 -23.80 -2.42 -1.42
C PRO A 17 -22.37 -2.98 -1.35
N PRO A 18 -22.20 -4.32 -1.41
CA PRO A 18 -20.89 -4.99 -1.35
C PRO A 18 -19.93 -4.56 -2.48
N SER A 19 -20.41 -3.89 -3.53
CA SER A 19 -19.57 -3.27 -4.55
C SER A 19 -18.80 -2.05 -4.03
N THR A 20 -19.43 -1.19 -3.21
CA THR A 20 -18.78 0.02 -2.67
C THR A 20 -17.68 -0.31 -1.66
N THR A 21 -17.87 -1.37 -0.86
CA THR A 21 -16.83 -1.83 0.08
C THR A 21 -15.63 -2.42 -0.66
N ARG A 22 -15.84 -3.16 -1.76
CA ARG A 22 -14.76 -3.66 -2.63
C ARG A 22 -13.98 -2.54 -3.31
N ALA A 23 -14.67 -1.52 -3.84
CA ALA A 23 -14.01 -0.35 -4.43
C ALA A 23 -13.16 0.41 -3.39
N ARG A 24 -13.65 0.56 -2.15
CA ARG A 24 -12.86 1.15 -1.06
C ARG A 24 -11.63 0.32 -0.68
N ALA A 25 -11.72 -1.01 -0.72
CA ALA A 25 -10.57 -1.87 -0.49
C ALA A 25 -9.50 -1.67 -1.58
N VAL A 26 -9.89 -1.57 -2.85
CA VAL A 26 -8.96 -1.30 -3.97
C VAL A 26 -8.26 0.05 -3.79
N GLN A 27 -9.02 1.11 -3.47
CA GLN A 27 -8.44 2.44 -3.21
C GLN A 27 -7.49 2.44 -2.02
N ALA A 28 -7.83 1.73 -0.94
CA ALA A 28 -6.94 1.58 0.20
C ALA A 28 -5.65 0.87 -0.20
N LEU A 29 -5.73 -0.17 -1.04
CA LEU A 29 -4.57 -0.89 -1.56
C LEU A 29 -3.67 -0.01 -2.42
N ASP A 30 -4.23 0.94 -3.19
CA ASP A 30 -3.42 1.92 -3.93
C ASP A 30 -2.55 2.76 -2.99
N HIS A 31 -3.14 3.30 -1.93
CA HIS A 31 -2.38 4.07 -0.94
C HIS A 31 -1.41 3.22 -0.13
N ILE A 32 -1.77 1.96 0.17
CA ILE A 32 -0.89 1.01 0.86
C ILE A 32 0.34 0.72 0.01
N GLU A 33 0.20 0.52 -1.30
CA GLU A 33 1.33 0.29 -2.22
C GLU A 33 2.33 1.44 -2.13
N ASP A 34 1.86 2.67 -2.31
CA ASP A 34 2.72 3.88 -2.26
C ASP A 34 3.44 4.00 -0.91
N LEU A 35 2.72 3.76 0.19
CA LEU A 35 3.30 3.83 1.54
C LEU A 35 4.33 2.74 1.80
N LEU A 36 4.07 1.50 1.36
CA LEU A 36 5.01 0.39 1.55
C LEU A 36 6.26 0.56 0.71
N VAL A 37 6.13 1.02 -0.54
CA VAL A 37 7.29 1.37 -1.40
C VAL A 37 8.12 2.48 -0.75
N LEU A 38 7.47 3.49 -0.16
CA LEU A 38 8.14 4.59 0.53
C LEU A 38 8.84 4.14 1.83
N LEU A 39 8.26 3.18 2.56
CA LEU A 39 8.77 2.68 3.83
C LEU A 39 9.88 1.65 3.69
N ALA A 40 9.84 0.80 2.66
CA ALA A 40 10.80 -0.27 2.42
C ALA A 40 12.27 0.15 2.62
N PRO A 41 12.78 1.20 1.95
CA PRO A 41 14.17 1.65 2.15
C PRO A 41 14.40 2.20 3.56
N ARG A 42 13.44 2.93 4.15
CA ARG A 42 13.58 3.54 5.48
C ARG A 42 13.74 2.48 6.58
N VAL A 43 12.89 1.45 6.57
CA VAL A 43 12.95 0.35 7.54
C VAL A 43 14.27 -0.41 7.41
N ARG A 44 14.78 -0.56 6.17
CA ARG A 44 16.08 -1.17 5.91
C ARG A 44 17.23 -0.36 6.49
N PHE A 45 17.26 0.96 6.23
CA PHE A 45 18.28 1.86 6.76
C PHE A 45 18.24 1.97 8.29
N ASP A 46 17.05 1.94 8.88
CA ASP A 46 16.91 2.00 10.34
C ASP A 46 17.37 0.73 11.04
N THR A 47 17.19 -0.42 10.39
CA THR A 47 17.76 -1.68 10.89
C THR A 47 19.30 -1.62 10.87
N SER A 48 19.90 -0.81 9.98
CA SER A 48 21.35 -0.59 9.94
C SER A 48 21.87 0.54 10.84
N THR A 49 21.03 1.52 11.24
CA THR A 49 21.47 2.77 11.89
C THR A 49 20.78 3.06 13.24
N SER A 50 19.77 2.26 13.62
CA SER A 50 19.07 2.23 14.92
C SER A 50 18.82 3.60 15.58
N ASP A 51 17.70 4.25 15.22
CA ASP A 51 16.91 5.12 16.13
C ASP A 51 15.58 5.68 15.53
N LEU A 52 15.31 5.59 14.21
CA LEU A 52 14.21 6.36 13.57
C LEU A 52 12.84 5.65 13.39
N THR A 53 12.68 4.39 13.79
CA THR A 53 11.44 3.58 13.54
C THR A 53 10.58 3.32 14.78
N LEU A 54 10.77 4.10 15.85
CA LEU A 54 10.01 3.94 17.09
C LEU A 54 8.60 4.51 16.97
N ILE A 55 7.59 3.65 16.79
CA ILE A 55 6.19 4.01 16.99
C ILE A 55 5.77 3.47 18.36
N ARG A 56 5.54 4.35 19.34
CA ARG A 56 5.20 3.99 20.74
C ARG A 56 6.27 3.12 21.44
N GLY A 57 7.55 3.33 21.12
CA GLY A 57 8.66 2.63 21.76
C GLY A 57 8.92 1.21 21.24
N GLN A 58 8.19 0.76 20.21
CA GLN A 58 8.48 -0.49 19.52
C GLN A 58 8.98 -0.20 18.10
N GLN A 59 10.13 -0.78 17.75
CA GLN A 59 10.63 -0.79 16.39
C GLN A 59 9.83 -1.82 15.58
N ARG A 60 9.06 -1.37 14.59
CA ARG A 60 8.35 -2.29 13.69
C ARG A 60 9.28 -2.82 12.63
N THR A 61 9.25 -4.13 12.42
CA THR A 61 9.97 -4.78 11.34
C THR A 61 9.26 -4.55 10.01
N TRP A 62 9.96 -4.81 8.90
CA TRP A 62 9.35 -4.80 7.57
C TRP A 62 8.13 -5.74 7.50
N THR A 63 8.28 -6.95 8.05
CA THR A 63 7.19 -7.93 8.14
C THR A 63 5.97 -7.38 8.87
N ASP A 64 6.14 -6.61 9.94
CA ASP A 64 5.02 -6.00 10.67
C ASP A 64 4.26 -4.98 9.81
N TYR A 65 4.99 -4.16 9.05
CA TYR A 65 4.38 -3.19 8.13
C TYR A 65 3.60 -3.87 7.01
N VAL A 66 4.16 -4.91 6.39
CA VAL A 66 3.47 -5.69 5.38
C VAL A 66 2.20 -6.33 5.98
N SER A 67 2.33 -6.97 7.16
CA SER A 67 1.24 -7.66 7.82
C SER A 67 0.05 -6.72 8.13
N VAL A 68 0.32 -5.60 8.82
CA VAL A 68 -0.72 -4.65 9.22
C VAL A 68 -1.39 -3.99 8.01
N ALA A 69 -0.66 -3.83 6.91
CA ALA A 69 -1.18 -3.21 5.71
C ALA A 69 -2.07 -4.16 4.89
N THR A 70 -1.72 -5.44 4.80
CA THR A 70 -2.34 -6.33 3.80
C THR A 70 -3.20 -7.44 4.37
N ASP A 71 -2.92 -7.95 5.57
CA ASP A 71 -3.39 -9.29 5.96
C ASP A 71 -4.90 -9.35 6.20
N GLU A 72 -5.49 -8.29 6.76
CA GLU A 72 -6.94 -8.21 6.95
C GLU A 72 -7.67 -8.14 5.61
N ILE A 73 -7.18 -7.30 4.69
CA ILE A 73 -7.76 -7.18 3.34
C ILE A 73 -7.63 -8.51 2.60
N ARG A 74 -6.48 -9.18 2.71
CA ARG A 74 -6.23 -10.51 2.16
C ARG A 74 -7.23 -11.53 2.70
N HIS A 75 -7.39 -11.60 4.02
CA HIS A 75 -8.28 -12.55 4.68
C HIS A 75 -9.74 -12.40 4.19
N PHE A 76 -10.22 -11.17 4.01
CA PHE A 76 -11.61 -10.90 3.58
C PHE A 76 -11.81 -10.79 2.06
N SER A 77 -10.80 -11.09 1.25
CA SER A 77 -10.86 -10.93 -0.22
C SER A 77 -11.53 -12.09 -0.98
N THR A 78 -11.92 -13.18 -0.30
CA THR A 78 -12.46 -14.43 -0.87
C THR A 78 -13.58 -14.29 -1.90
N ASN A 79 -14.35 -13.19 -1.90
CA ASN A 79 -15.47 -13.00 -2.83
C ASN A 79 -15.26 -11.82 -3.78
N SER A 80 -13.99 -11.46 -4.02
CA SER A 80 -13.62 -10.27 -4.78
C SER A 80 -12.39 -10.50 -5.65
N ALA A 81 -12.62 -10.89 -6.90
CA ALA A 81 -11.53 -11.08 -7.87
C ALA A 81 -10.76 -9.77 -8.05
N GLN A 82 -11.44 -8.63 -8.07
CA GLN A 82 -10.81 -7.32 -8.18
C GLN A 82 -9.83 -7.03 -7.03
N VAL A 83 -10.20 -7.37 -5.79
CA VAL A 83 -9.33 -7.14 -4.62
C VAL A 83 -8.15 -8.12 -4.62
N GLN A 84 -8.39 -9.39 -4.96
CA GLN A 84 -7.35 -10.41 -5.14
C GLN A 84 -6.31 -9.97 -6.18
N ARG A 85 -6.77 -9.56 -7.37
CA ARG A 85 -5.92 -9.07 -8.47
C ARG A 85 -5.12 -7.83 -8.06
N ARG A 86 -5.74 -6.91 -7.31
CA ARG A 86 -5.03 -5.72 -6.84
C ARG A 86 -3.98 -6.05 -5.77
N LEU A 87 -4.29 -6.90 -4.79
CA LEU A 87 -3.31 -7.37 -3.80
C LEU A 87 -2.09 -8.00 -4.46
N ARG A 88 -2.31 -8.83 -5.49
CA ARG A 88 -1.22 -9.42 -6.27
C ARG A 88 -0.38 -8.39 -6.99
N ALA A 89 -1.02 -7.35 -7.55
CA ALA A 89 -0.30 -6.23 -8.14
C ALA A 89 0.54 -5.48 -7.09
N VAL A 90 0.02 -5.24 -5.88
CA VAL A 90 0.80 -4.62 -4.79
C VAL A 90 2.03 -5.46 -4.46
N PHE A 91 1.88 -6.77 -4.27
CA PHE A 91 3.01 -7.64 -3.98
C PHE A 91 4.02 -7.73 -5.13
N ALA A 92 3.56 -7.75 -6.38
CA ALA A 92 4.43 -7.72 -7.56
C ALA A 92 5.26 -6.42 -7.61
N THR A 93 4.61 -5.26 -7.44
CA THR A 93 5.29 -3.96 -7.37
C THR A 93 6.33 -3.94 -6.24
N LEU A 94 6.00 -4.46 -5.06
CA LEU A 94 6.92 -4.49 -3.94
C LEU A 94 8.10 -5.45 -4.17
N LEU A 95 7.88 -6.60 -4.80
CA LEU A 95 8.96 -7.54 -5.16
C LEU A 95 9.93 -6.92 -6.18
N GLU A 96 9.43 -6.11 -7.12
CA GLU A 96 10.26 -5.37 -8.08
C GLU A 96 11.03 -4.22 -7.41
N ALA A 97 10.38 -3.50 -6.49
CA ALA A 97 10.96 -2.31 -5.84
C ALA A 97 11.91 -2.64 -4.67
N CYS A 98 11.68 -3.74 -3.97
CA CYS A 98 12.42 -4.09 -2.76
C CYS A 98 13.62 -4.99 -3.07
N PRO A 99 14.70 -4.89 -2.27
CA PRO A 99 15.83 -5.82 -2.35
C PRO A 99 15.48 -7.23 -1.83
N PRO A 100 16.26 -8.27 -2.19
CA PRO A 100 15.92 -9.68 -1.88
C PRO A 100 15.72 -10.01 -0.40
N ASP A 101 16.40 -9.30 0.50
CA ASP A 101 16.25 -9.47 1.96
C ASP A 101 14.86 -9.08 2.48
N GLN A 102 14.09 -8.29 1.74
CA GLN A 102 12.73 -7.88 2.07
C GLN A 102 11.64 -8.70 1.36
N HIS A 103 12.02 -9.64 0.48
CA HIS A 103 11.08 -10.47 -0.28
C HIS A 103 10.34 -11.54 0.53
N PRO A 104 10.94 -12.21 1.54
CA PRO A 104 10.28 -13.32 2.23
C PRO A 104 8.84 -13.04 2.71
N PRO A 105 8.55 -11.94 3.44
CA PRO A 105 7.17 -11.68 3.89
C PRO A 105 6.19 -11.39 2.75
N LEU A 106 6.66 -10.93 1.59
CA LEU A 106 5.82 -10.68 0.41
C LEU A 106 5.43 -12.00 -0.26
N LEU A 107 6.41 -12.89 -0.47
CA LEU A 107 6.21 -14.20 -1.09
C LEU A 107 5.26 -15.07 -0.27
N GLU A 108 5.40 -15.09 1.06
CA GLU A 108 4.48 -15.81 1.96
C GLU A 108 3.01 -15.40 1.74
N ARG A 109 2.75 -14.13 1.44
CA ARG A 109 1.40 -13.59 1.24
C ARG A 109 0.87 -13.87 -0.15
N VAL A 110 1.74 -13.91 -1.16
CA VAL A 110 1.41 -14.42 -2.50
C VAL A 110 1.00 -15.89 -2.40
N ASP A 111 1.77 -16.72 -1.72
CA ASP A 111 1.46 -18.14 -1.50
C ASP A 111 0.15 -18.30 -0.73
N ALA A 112 -0.09 -17.47 0.29
CA ALA A 112 -1.33 -17.49 1.06
C ALA A 112 -2.57 -17.10 0.22
N LEU A 113 -2.42 -16.18 -0.75
CA LEU A 113 -3.49 -15.84 -1.69
C LEU A 113 -3.78 -17.01 -2.64
N ASP A 114 -2.74 -17.68 -3.15
CA ASP A 114 -2.90 -18.85 -4.03
C ASP A 114 -3.59 -20.01 -3.28
N ALA A 115 -3.16 -20.26 -2.06
CA ALA A 115 -3.77 -21.27 -1.20
C ALA A 115 -5.24 -20.93 -0.87
N GLN A 116 -5.59 -19.65 -0.72
CA GLN A 116 -6.97 -19.20 -0.51
C GLN A 116 -7.85 -19.44 -1.74
N LEU A 117 -7.36 -19.09 -2.94
CA LEU A 117 -8.06 -19.38 -4.20
C LEU A 117 -8.37 -20.87 -4.33
N ASN A 118 -7.37 -21.74 -4.12
CA ASN A 118 -7.52 -23.18 -4.25
C ASN A 118 -8.51 -23.79 -3.24
N ARG A 119 -8.65 -23.21 -2.05
CA ARG A 119 -9.56 -23.74 -1.02
C ARG A 119 -11.00 -23.25 -1.17
N GLU A 120 -11.19 -22.02 -1.64
CA GLU A 120 -12.47 -21.31 -1.47
C GLU A 120 -13.19 -21.03 -2.80
N TRP A 121 -12.52 -21.14 -3.95
CA TRP A 121 -13.07 -20.80 -5.27
C TRP A 121 -13.22 -22.05 -6.13
N THR A 122 -14.38 -22.19 -6.78
CA THR A 122 -14.69 -23.35 -7.63
C THR A 122 -14.88 -23.00 -9.11
N GLY A 123 -15.16 -21.74 -9.43
CA GLY A 123 -15.35 -21.27 -10.80
C GLY A 123 -14.03 -21.15 -11.56
N ALA A 124 -13.88 -21.88 -12.68
CA ALA A 124 -12.66 -21.88 -13.47
C ALA A 124 -12.29 -20.50 -14.06
N LEU A 125 -13.29 -19.70 -14.42
CA LEU A 125 -13.06 -18.32 -14.88
C LEU A 125 -12.59 -17.43 -13.73
N ASP A 126 -13.28 -17.51 -12.59
CA ASP A 126 -12.99 -16.70 -11.41
C ASP A 126 -11.60 -17.00 -10.84
N LEU A 127 -11.21 -18.27 -10.78
CA LEU A 127 -9.86 -18.71 -10.43
C LEU A 127 -8.79 -18.11 -11.36
N ARG A 128 -9.00 -18.21 -12.68
CA ARG A 128 -8.08 -17.68 -13.69
C ARG A 128 -7.93 -16.18 -13.60
N LEU A 129 -9.03 -15.46 -13.40
CA LEU A 129 -8.99 -14.00 -13.29
C LEU A 129 -8.34 -13.58 -11.97
N ALA A 130 -8.65 -14.23 -10.86
CA ALA A 130 -8.15 -13.85 -9.54
C ALA A 130 -6.67 -14.20 -9.29
N SER A 131 -6.10 -15.14 -10.06
CA SER A 131 -4.68 -15.53 -9.95
C SER A 131 -3.72 -14.56 -10.65
N VAL A 132 -4.23 -13.61 -11.45
CA VAL A 132 -3.41 -12.69 -12.23
C VAL A 132 -3.40 -11.30 -11.60
N ALA A 133 -2.24 -10.66 -11.51
CA ALA A 133 -2.14 -9.28 -10.99
C ALA A 133 -2.83 -8.26 -11.92
N ASP A 134 -3.47 -7.23 -11.36
CA ASP A 134 -4.06 -6.13 -12.15
C ASP A 134 -3.75 -4.75 -11.54
N PRO A 135 -2.60 -4.15 -11.88
CA PRO A 135 -2.15 -2.86 -11.34
C PRO A 135 -3.04 -1.67 -11.72
N GLN A 136 -3.79 -1.77 -12.82
CA GLN A 136 -4.66 -0.71 -13.32
C GLN A 136 -6.10 -0.87 -12.81
N GLY A 137 -6.47 -2.07 -12.34
CA GLY A 137 -7.82 -2.35 -11.85
C GLY A 137 -8.90 -2.26 -12.94
N LEU A 138 -8.50 -2.30 -14.21
CA LEU A 138 -9.37 -2.18 -15.38
C LEU A 138 -9.98 -3.52 -15.81
N GLY A 139 -9.57 -4.64 -15.19
CA GLY A 139 -10.12 -5.95 -15.47
C GLY A 139 -9.61 -6.60 -16.77
N SER A 140 -8.41 -6.24 -17.25
CA SER A 140 -7.85 -6.91 -18.43
C SER A 140 -7.56 -8.38 -18.13
N GLU A 141 -7.94 -9.31 -18.99
CA GLU A 141 -7.76 -10.75 -18.70
C GLU A 141 -6.30 -11.14 -18.46
N ALA A 142 -5.35 -10.42 -19.08
CA ALA A 142 -3.92 -10.64 -18.95
C ALA A 142 -3.28 -9.98 -17.72
N GLY A 143 -3.98 -9.06 -17.03
CA GLY A 143 -3.35 -8.14 -16.09
C GLY A 143 -2.53 -7.07 -16.82
N ALA A 144 -2.55 -5.83 -16.35
CA ALA A 144 -1.71 -4.79 -16.95
C ALA A 144 -0.27 -4.90 -16.43
N THR A 145 0.73 -4.81 -17.29
CA THR A 145 2.13 -4.69 -16.87
C THR A 145 2.40 -3.25 -16.40
N GLY A 146 2.62 -3.07 -15.10
CA GLY A 146 3.33 -1.92 -14.54
C GLY A 146 2.52 -0.65 -14.26
N ARG A 147 2.72 -0.12 -13.05
CA ARG A 147 2.54 1.31 -12.73
C ARG A 147 3.94 1.89 -12.65
N ILE A 148 4.42 2.56 -13.71
CA ILE A 148 5.66 3.35 -13.62
C ILE A 148 5.27 4.65 -12.92
N HIS A 149 5.55 4.76 -11.62
CA HIS A 149 5.53 6.04 -10.93
C HIS A 149 6.96 6.61 -10.89
N PRO A 150 7.28 7.64 -11.69
CA PRO A 150 8.44 8.46 -11.40
C PRO A 150 8.10 9.28 -10.14
N LEU A 151 8.53 8.80 -8.98
CA LEU A 151 8.53 9.60 -7.76
C LEU A 151 9.57 10.72 -7.94
N ILE A 152 9.13 11.87 -8.43
CA ILE A 152 9.90 13.11 -8.34
C ILE A 152 9.82 13.56 -6.88
N ILE A 153 10.78 13.10 -6.07
CA ILE A 153 11.04 13.72 -4.78
C ILE A 153 11.76 15.02 -5.09
N GLY A 154 11.10 16.16 -4.84
CA GLY A 154 11.70 17.48 -4.99
C GLY A 154 13.05 17.52 -4.31
N SER A 155 14.11 17.68 -5.11
CA SER A 155 15.43 18.04 -4.63
C SER A 155 15.30 19.36 -3.88
N SER A 156 15.58 19.35 -2.58
CA SER A 156 15.83 20.60 -1.85
C SER A 156 17.04 21.26 -2.52
N GLU A 157 16.81 22.30 -3.31
CA GLU A 157 17.87 23.25 -3.66
C GLU A 157 18.33 23.89 -2.34
N LEU A 158 19.46 23.40 -1.83
CA LEU A 158 20.27 24.14 -0.86
C LEU A 158 20.80 25.39 -1.58
N PRO A 159 20.66 26.60 -1.02
CA PRO A 159 21.28 27.78 -1.59
C PRO A 159 22.80 27.62 -1.53
N ASP A 160 23.43 27.67 -2.70
CA ASP A 160 24.86 27.52 -2.89
C ASP A 160 25.58 28.74 -2.30
N ASP A 161 26.28 28.54 -1.18
CA ASP A 161 27.14 29.53 -0.54
C ASP A 161 28.43 29.69 -1.34
N ARG A 162 28.40 30.49 -2.41
CA ARG A 162 29.60 31.01 -3.07
C ARG A 162 29.38 32.39 -3.68
N SER A 163 29.72 33.43 -2.92
CA SER A 163 30.31 34.64 -3.50
C SER A 163 31.17 35.37 -2.46
N SER A 164 32.32 34.78 -2.15
CA SER A 164 33.47 35.55 -1.68
C SER A 164 34.33 35.96 -2.87
N GLY A 165 34.32 37.26 -3.16
CA GLY A 165 35.51 38.00 -3.59
C GLY A 165 35.73 38.17 -5.09
N GLN A 166 35.39 39.36 -5.60
CA GLN A 166 36.40 40.12 -6.35
C GLN A 166 36.22 41.62 -6.13
N ALA A 167 37.36 42.26 -5.83
CA ALA A 167 37.53 43.64 -5.46
C ALA A 167 37.32 44.59 -6.63
N GLU A 168 36.77 45.78 -6.36
CA GLU A 168 37.09 46.95 -7.17
C GLU A 168 37.16 48.20 -6.28
N SER A 169 38.37 48.73 -6.17
CA SER A 169 38.70 50.01 -5.55
C SER A 169 38.17 51.17 -6.40
N ARG A 170 37.44 52.12 -5.79
CA ARG A 170 37.59 53.55 -6.13
C ARG A 170 36.95 54.51 -5.13
N SER A 171 37.83 55.23 -4.43
CA SER A 171 37.82 56.69 -4.17
C SER A 171 36.55 57.38 -3.64
N GLN A 172 36.63 57.84 -2.38
CA GLN A 172 35.97 59.09 -1.91
C GLN A 172 36.70 60.32 -2.49
N PRO A 173 35.97 61.41 -2.80
CA PRO A 173 35.84 62.56 -1.88
C PRO A 173 34.37 63.08 -1.87
N THR A 174 33.87 63.94 -0.96
CA THR A 174 34.40 65.02 -0.11
C THR A 174 33.43 65.19 1.06
#